data_AF-H0PYL6-F1
#
_entry.id   AF-H0PYL6-F1
#
_cell.length_a   1.000
_cell.length_b   1.000
_cell.length_c   1.000
_cell.angle_alpha   90.00
_cell.angle_beta   90.00
_cell.angle_gamma   90.00
#
_symmetry.space_group_name_H-M   'P 1'
#
loop_
_entity.id
_entity.type
_entity.pdbx_description
1 polymer ?
#
loop_
_entity_poly.entity_id
_entity_poly.type
_entity_poly.pdbx_seq_one_letter_code
_entity_poly.pdbx_strand_id
1 'polypeptide(L)'
;MTAMGLVARFLPLAACLLTVAASVVAADAVTRRETSLSLRACQPPARAVVRDYQRRGLGVVRCPAPRGFNLFFVSSDGNSWLDVGRGANIWSGQQAVVHRRGAGNLPNVTGSVLWLRDVRGWRGLVFAVASRDVSDERRLAYFAVRTDPSRVCLLGSFDGRSEAEAAVSSQQRCVEEHGGAP
;
A
#
# COMPACT_ATOMS: atom_id res chain seq x y z
N MET A 1 78.60 -46.02 18.21
CA MET A 1 77.35 -46.52 18.83
C MET A 1 76.20 -45.68 18.29
N THR A 2 75.13 -46.38 17.98
CA THR A 2 74.07 -46.13 16.99
C THR A 2 73.18 -44.90 17.24
N ALA A 3 72.88 -44.21 16.14
CA ALA A 3 71.78 -43.26 16.01
C ALA A 3 70.45 -44.00 15.73
N MET A 4 69.37 -43.56 16.38
CA MET A 4 67.96 -43.85 16.09
C MET A 4 67.24 -42.50 16.29
N GLY A 5 66.33 -42.01 15.45
CA GLY A 5 65.51 -42.66 14.44
C GLY A 5 64.15 -41.95 14.47
N LEU A 6 63.94 -41.09 13.48
CA LEU A 6 62.82 -40.21 13.16
C LEU A 6 61.45 -40.93 13.08
N VAL A 7 60.36 -40.33 13.58
CA VAL A 7 59.03 -40.40 12.90
C VAL A 7 58.20 -39.14 13.21
N ALA A 8 58.16 -38.22 12.25
CA ALA A 8 57.18 -37.13 12.20
C ALA A 8 55.84 -37.68 11.68
N ARG A 9 54.75 -37.49 12.43
CA ARG A 9 53.38 -37.80 11.98
C ARG A 9 52.69 -36.51 11.53
N PHE A 10 52.64 -36.31 10.22
CA PHE A 10 51.80 -35.30 9.58
C PHE A 10 50.34 -35.79 9.58
N LEU A 11 49.46 -35.08 10.29
CA LEU A 11 48.01 -35.24 10.22
C LEU A 11 47.46 -34.36 9.08
N PRO A 12 46.72 -34.93 8.12
CA PRO A 12 46.07 -34.13 7.08
C PRO A 12 44.84 -33.44 7.68
N LEU A 13 44.90 -32.13 7.83
CA LEU A 13 43.73 -31.28 8.09
C LEU A 13 42.84 -31.32 6.84
N ALA A 14 41.77 -32.11 6.93
CA ALA A 14 40.73 -32.21 5.93
C ALA A 14 40.11 -30.81 5.71
N ALA A 15 40.42 -30.21 4.56
CA ALA A 15 39.79 -29.00 4.09
C ALA A 15 38.31 -29.28 3.78
N CYS A 16 37.43 -29.02 4.75
CA CYS A 16 36.00 -28.91 4.50
C CYS A 16 35.75 -27.74 3.54
N LEU A 17 35.65 -28.02 2.24
CA LEU A 17 35.10 -27.09 1.27
C LEU A 17 33.62 -26.86 1.61
N LEU A 18 33.36 -25.84 2.42
CA LEU A 18 32.05 -25.21 2.56
C LEU A 18 31.73 -24.52 1.23
N THR A 19 31.08 -25.25 0.33
CA THR A 19 30.44 -24.69 -0.86
C THR A 19 29.24 -23.88 -0.38
N VAL A 20 29.45 -22.58 -0.15
CA VAL A 20 28.37 -21.61 0.07
C VAL A 20 27.62 -21.49 -1.26
N ALA A 21 26.57 -22.30 -1.41
CA ALA A 21 25.61 -22.14 -2.50
C ALA A 21 24.89 -20.80 -2.30
N ALA A 22 25.40 -19.76 -2.96
CA ALA A 22 24.75 -18.46 -3.05
C ALA A 22 23.41 -18.67 -3.76
N SER A 23 22.36 -18.87 -2.97
CA SER A 23 20.99 -18.91 -3.46
C SER A 23 20.67 -17.51 -3.94
N VAL A 24 20.79 -17.27 -5.25
CA VAL A 24 20.31 -16.05 -5.89
C VAL A 24 18.79 -16.08 -5.75
N VAL A 25 18.28 -15.51 -4.67
CA VAL A 25 16.87 -15.21 -4.54
C VAL A 25 16.58 -14.16 -5.59
N ALA A 26 16.02 -14.59 -6.72
CA ALA A 26 15.44 -13.68 -7.69
C ALA A 26 14.32 -12.92 -6.96
N ALA A 27 14.64 -11.73 -6.46
CA ALA A 27 13.67 -10.85 -5.87
C ALA A 27 12.65 -10.53 -6.95
N ASP A 28 11.41 -11.01 -6.79
CA ASP A 28 10.32 -10.67 -7.69
C ASP A 28 10.25 -9.14 -7.82
N ALA A 29 10.53 -8.64 -9.03
CA ALA A 29 10.63 -7.22 -9.28
C ALA A 29 9.24 -6.57 -9.09
N VAL A 30 9.08 -5.86 -7.97
CA VAL A 30 7.86 -5.10 -7.70
C VAL A 30 7.77 -3.93 -8.68
N THR A 31 6.75 -3.97 -9.53
CA THR A 31 6.44 -2.90 -10.47
C THR A 31 5.65 -1.80 -9.75
N ARG A 32 6.09 -0.56 -9.93
CA ARG A 32 5.45 0.65 -9.39
C ARG A 32 4.75 1.42 -10.50
N ARG A 33 3.54 1.93 -10.23
CA ARG A 33 2.85 2.86 -11.13
C ARG A 33 2.20 3.97 -10.33
N GLU A 34 2.51 5.22 -10.66
CA GLU A 34 1.83 6.37 -10.07
C GLU A 34 0.59 6.77 -10.86
N THR A 35 -0.40 7.29 -10.15
CA THR A 35 -1.62 7.88 -10.68
C THR A 35 -1.82 9.23 -10.02
N SER A 36 -1.87 10.30 -10.81
CA SER A 36 -2.20 11.63 -10.30
C SER A 36 -3.65 11.69 -9.82
N LEU A 37 -3.88 12.33 -8.68
CA LEU A 37 -5.21 12.68 -8.18
C LEU A 37 -5.62 14.12 -8.51
N SER A 38 -4.85 14.80 -9.38
CA SER A 38 -5.22 16.15 -9.80
C SER A 38 -6.54 16.13 -10.57
N LEU A 39 -7.37 17.16 -10.37
CA LEU A 39 -8.65 17.29 -11.06
C LEU A 39 -8.51 17.28 -12.59
N ARG A 40 -7.36 17.69 -13.13
CA ARG A 40 -7.07 17.65 -14.57
C ARG A 40 -6.84 16.23 -15.10
N ALA A 41 -6.32 15.33 -14.26
CA ALA A 41 -6.09 13.93 -14.62
C ALA A 41 -7.35 13.08 -14.44
N CYS A 42 -8.25 13.48 -13.54
CA CYS A 42 -9.51 12.79 -13.28
C CYS A 42 -10.62 13.28 -14.22
N GLN A 43 -11.64 12.45 -14.41
CA GLN A 43 -12.77 12.69 -15.31
C GLN A 43 -14.09 12.44 -14.58
N PRO A 44 -15.19 13.09 -14.98
CA PRO A 44 -16.51 12.77 -14.45
C PRO A 44 -16.86 11.29 -14.65
N PRO A 45 -17.34 10.57 -13.62
CA PRO A 45 -17.79 9.19 -13.80
C PRO A 45 -19.15 9.13 -14.53
N ALA A 46 -19.62 7.92 -14.81
CA ALA A 46 -20.95 7.73 -15.39
C ALA A 46 -22.04 8.41 -14.54
N ARG A 47 -23.05 9.00 -15.19
CA ARG A 47 -24.11 9.78 -14.52
C ARG A 47 -24.80 9.04 -13.37
N ALA A 48 -24.97 7.73 -13.48
CA ALA A 48 -25.55 6.91 -12.42
C ALA A 48 -24.69 6.92 -11.14
N VAL A 49 -23.36 6.84 -11.28
CA VAL A 49 -22.40 6.94 -10.17
C VAL A 49 -22.45 8.33 -9.56
N VAL A 50 -22.41 9.39 -10.39
CA VAL A 50 -22.51 10.78 -9.91
C VAL A 50 -23.76 10.97 -9.04
N ARG A 51 -24.93 10.54 -9.52
CA ARG A 51 -26.19 10.64 -8.77
C ARG A 51 -26.15 9.88 -7.44
N ASP A 52 -25.47 8.74 -7.39
CA ASP A 52 -25.36 7.96 -6.17
C ASP A 52 -24.56 8.68 -5.07
N TYR A 53 -23.43 9.29 -5.43
CA TYR A 53 -22.66 10.10 -4.48
C TYR A 53 -23.40 11.39 -4.10
N GLN A 54 -24.02 12.06 -5.07
CA GLN A 54 -24.78 13.30 -4.81
C GLN A 54 -25.95 13.11 -3.84
N ARG A 55 -26.65 11.96 -3.90
CA ARG A 55 -27.71 11.63 -2.91
C ARG A 55 -27.20 11.57 -1.47
N ARG A 56 -25.90 11.33 -1.30
CA ARG A 56 -25.21 11.30 0.00
C ARG A 56 -24.54 12.65 0.34
N GLY A 57 -24.76 13.69 -0.48
CA GLY A 57 -24.10 14.99 -0.33
C GLY A 57 -22.61 14.96 -0.71
N LEU A 58 -22.20 14.04 -1.58
CA LEU A 58 -20.79 13.84 -1.94
C LEU A 58 -20.48 14.26 -3.38
N GLY A 59 -19.32 14.89 -3.56
CA GLY A 59 -18.67 15.07 -4.85
C GLY A 59 -17.83 13.84 -5.23
N VAL A 60 -17.76 13.53 -6.52
CA VAL A 60 -16.96 12.40 -7.01
C VAL A 60 -16.37 12.66 -8.40
N VAL A 61 -15.10 12.33 -8.57
CA VAL A 61 -14.45 12.21 -9.89
C VAL A 61 -13.75 10.86 -10.02
N ARG A 62 -13.67 10.33 -11.23
CA ARG A 62 -12.93 9.09 -11.53
C ARG A 62 -11.52 9.41 -11.98
N CYS A 63 -10.54 8.95 -11.22
CA CYS A 63 -9.13 9.12 -11.57
C CYS A 63 -8.62 7.92 -12.39
N PRO A 64 -7.50 8.05 -13.12
CA PRO A 64 -6.91 6.93 -13.84
C PRO A 64 -6.63 5.76 -12.88
N ALA A 65 -6.74 4.53 -13.35
CA ALA A 65 -6.43 3.36 -12.54
C ALA A 65 -5.90 2.24 -13.43
N PRO A 66 -5.19 1.23 -12.87
CA PRO A 66 -4.89 0.03 -13.61
C PRO A 66 -6.14 -0.69 -14.12
N ARG A 67 -6.00 -1.43 -15.22
CA ARG A 67 -7.11 -2.19 -15.81
C ARG A 67 -7.72 -3.13 -14.76
N GLY A 68 -9.05 -3.14 -14.68
CA GLY A 68 -9.81 -3.93 -13.71
C GLY A 68 -10.13 -3.18 -12.41
N PHE A 69 -9.61 -1.97 -12.23
CA PHE A 69 -9.90 -1.11 -11.10
C PHE A 69 -10.66 0.15 -11.52
N ASN A 70 -11.47 0.66 -10.60
CA ASN A 70 -11.97 2.03 -10.62
C ASN A 70 -11.38 2.75 -9.40
N LEU A 71 -10.86 3.95 -9.63
CA LEU A 71 -10.41 4.81 -8.55
C LEU A 71 -11.28 6.06 -8.55
N PHE A 72 -11.99 6.30 -7.46
CA PHE A 72 -12.82 7.47 -7.27
C PHE A 72 -12.18 8.37 -6.22
N PHE A 73 -11.96 9.63 -6.58
CA PHE A 73 -11.67 10.68 -5.61
C PHE A 73 -13.01 11.22 -5.13
N VAL A 74 -13.27 11.09 -3.83
CA VAL A 74 -14.54 11.45 -3.21
C VAL A 74 -14.29 12.63 -2.28
N SER A 75 -15.19 13.60 -2.30
CA SER A 75 -15.09 14.81 -1.48
C SER A 75 -16.43 15.15 -0.83
N SER A 76 -16.35 15.75 0.35
CA SER A 76 -17.43 16.38 1.10
C SER A 76 -17.06 17.85 1.39
N ASP A 77 -17.86 18.55 2.20
CA ASP A 77 -17.65 19.97 2.53
C ASP A 77 -16.30 20.30 3.19
N GLY A 78 -15.60 19.30 3.74
CA GLY A 78 -14.28 19.52 4.38
C GLY A 78 -13.27 18.38 4.28
N ASN A 79 -13.68 17.21 3.79
CA ASN A 79 -12.85 16.02 3.75
C ASN A 79 -12.82 15.40 2.35
N SER A 80 -11.73 14.69 2.04
CA SER A 80 -11.63 13.88 0.84
C SER A 80 -10.95 12.55 1.12
N TRP A 81 -11.41 11.52 0.43
CA TRP A 81 -10.91 10.15 0.52
C TRP A 81 -10.95 9.46 -0.85
N LEU A 82 -10.52 8.20 -0.89
CA LEU A 82 -10.56 7.38 -2.10
C LEU A 82 -11.55 6.22 -1.92
N ASP A 83 -12.36 5.99 -2.95
CA ASP A 83 -13.11 4.75 -3.10
C ASP A 83 -12.45 3.91 -4.21
N VAL A 84 -12.19 2.64 -3.93
CA VAL A 84 -11.47 1.71 -4.80
C VAL A 84 -12.41 0.59 -5.21
N GLY A 85 -12.80 0.60 -6.48
CA GLY A 85 -13.65 -0.41 -7.09
C GLY A 85 -12.85 -1.52 -7.76
N ARG A 86 -13.27 -2.77 -7.57
CA ARG A 86 -12.81 -3.94 -8.34
C ARG A 86 -14.02 -4.82 -8.68
N GLY A 87 -14.40 -4.86 -9.96
CA GLY A 87 -15.65 -5.49 -10.37
C GLY A 87 -16.87 -4.77 -9.78
N ALA A 88 -17.76 -5.52 -9.13
CA ALA A 88 -18.93 -4.97 -8.43
C ALA A 88 -18.63 -4.48 -7.00
N ASN A 89 -17.45 -4.82 -6.45
CA ASN A 89 -17.09 -4.47 -5.09
C ASN A 89 -16.44 -3.08 -5.05
N ILE A 90 -16.87 -2.25 -4.12
CA ILE A 90 -16.24 -0.95 -3.82
C ILE A 90 -15.84 -0.96 -2.36
N TRP A 91 -14.56 -0.71 -2.11
CA TRP A 91 -14.09 -0.35 -0.77
C TRP A 91 -14.03 1.16 -0.66
N SER A 92 -14.49 1.70 0.47
CA SER A 92 -14.44 3.14 0.74
C SER A 92 -13.43 3.45 1.83
N GLY A 93 -12.52 4.37 1.54
CA GLY A 93 -11.56 4.88 2.51
C GLY A 93 -12.15 5.83 3.54
N GLN A 94 -13.46 6.14 3.48
CA GLN A 94 -14.09 7.13 4.36
C GLN A 94 -13.85 6.82 5.84
N GLN A 95 -14.07 5.59 6.27
CA GLN A 95 -13.88 5.21 7.67
C GLN A 95 -12.42 5.35 8.11
N ALA A 96 -11.49 4.89 7.27
CA ALA A 96 -10.05 4.95 7.53
C ALA A 96 -9.51 6.38 7.59
N VAL A 97 -10.02 7.27 6.72
CA VAL A 97 -9.49 8.63 6.53
C VAL A 97 -10.21 9.64 7.40
N VAL A 98 -11.54 9.59 7.47
CA VAL A 98 -12.37 10.63 8.09
C VAL A 98 -12.70 10.31 9.55
N HIS A 99 -12.99 9.05 9.86
CA HIS A 99 -13.54 8.67 11.17
C HIS A 99 -12.51 8.03 12.11
N ARG A 100 -11.30 7.73 11.62
CA ARG A 100 -10.26 7.16 12.45
C ARG A 100 -9.78 8.18 13.48
N ARG A 101 -9.74 7.77 14.75
CA ARG A 101 -9.16 8.57 15.83
C ARG A 101 -7.73 8.97 15.47
N GLY A 102 -7.42 10.26 15.60
CA GLY A 102 -6.08 10.80 15.32
C GLY A 102 -5.82 11.19 13.86
N ALA A 103 -6.81 11.12 12.96
CA ALA A 103 -6.66 11.58 11.58
C ALA A 103 -6.41 13.09 11.46
N GLY A 104 -6.59 13.86 12.53
CA GLY A 104 -6.49 15.32 12.53
C GLY A 104 -7.77 15.99 12.04
N ASN A 105 -7.74 17.31 12.00
CA ASN A 105 -8.79 18.15 11.45
C ASN A 105 -8.72 18.14 9.92
N LEU A 106 -9.88 17.96 9.28
CA LEU A 106 -10.07 18.07 7.83
C LEU A 106 -9.10 17.18 7.00
N PRO A 107 -9.08 15.85 7.23
CA PRO A 107 -8.24 14.94 6.45
C PRO A 107 -8.62 14.95 4.96
N ASN A 108 -7.61 15.13 4.12
CA ASN A 108 -7.75 15.21 2.68
C ASN A 108 -6.68 14.39 1.97
N VAL A 109 -7.10 13.54 1.04
CA VAL A 109 -6.17 12.81 0.18
C VAL A 109 -5.45 13.79 -0.73
N THR A 110 -4.14 13.59 -0.92
CA THR A 110 -3.29 14.52 -1.67
C THR A 110 -2.28 13.80 -2.58
N GLY A 111 -1.79 14.51 -3.60
CA GLY A 111 -0.71 14.06 -4.47
C GLY A 111 -1.11 12.96 -5.46
N SER A 112 -0.43 11.82 -5.39
CA SER A 112 -0.62 10.67 -6.27
C SER A 112 -0.91 9.39 -5.47
N VAL A 113 -1.53 8.43 -6.16
CA VAL A 113 -1.65 7.05 -5.69
C VAL A 113 -0.55 6.22 -6.32
N LEU A 114 0.24 5.54 -5.49
CA LEU A 114 1.18 4.54 -5.94
C LEU A 114 0.51 3.18 -5.97
N TRP A 115 0.49 2.55 -7.13
CA TRP A 115 0.07 1.16 -7.29
C TRP A 115 1.28 0.24 -7.29
N LEU A 116 1.15 -0.89 -6.59
CA LEU A 116 2.18 -1.91 -6.46
C LEU A 116 1.72 -3.22 -7.11
N ARG A 117 2.57 -3.78 -7.97
CA ARG A 117 2.31 -5.03 -8.70
C ARG A 117 3.47 -6.00 -8.56
N ASP A 118 3.15 -7.27 -8.37
CA ASP A 118 4.09 -8.39 -8.48
C ASP A 118 3.70 -9.32 -9.64
N VAL A 119 4.32 -10.50 -9.70
CA VAL A 119 4.04 -11.55 -10.69
C VAL A 119 2.59 -12.06 -10.67
N ARG A 120 1.87 -11.90 -9.55
CA ARG A 120 0.47 -12.31 -9.38
C ARG A 120 -0.52 -11.20 -9.75
N GLY A 121 -0.05 -9.97 -9.96
CA GLY A 121 -0.87 -8.83 -10.38
C GLY A 121 -0.79 -7.65 -9.41
N TRP A 122 -1.76 -6.73 -9.49
CA TRP A 122 -1.83 -5.57 -8.59
C TRP A 122 -2.13 -6.03 -7.16
N ARG A 123 -1.19 -5.78 -6.26
CA ARG A 123 -1.21 -6.21 -4.86
C ARG A 123 -1.89 -5.20 -3.96
N GLY A 124 -1.76 -3.93 -4.30
CA GLY A 124 -2.36 -2.87 -3.53
C GLY A 124 -1.96 -1.50 -4.02
N LEU A 125 -2.25 -0.52 -3.19
CA LEU A 125 -1.91 0.86 -3.41
C LEU A 125 -1.52 1.56 -2.12
N VAL A 126 -0.78 2.65 -2.28
CA VAL A 126 -0.40 3.59 -1.22
C VAL A 126 -0.85 4.99 -1.64
N PHE A 127 -1.43 5.74 -0.71
CA PHE A 127 -1.80 7.13 -0.93
C PHE A 127 -1.53 7.97 0.32
N ALA A 128 -1.37 9.28 0.15
CA ALA A 128 -1.12 10.20 1.23
C ALA A 128 -2.40 10.95 1.63
N VAL A 129 -2.57 11.16 2.93
CA VAL A 129 -3.59 12.02 3.52
C VAL A 129 -2.87 13.14 4.25
N ALA A 130 -3.19 14.37 3.88
CA ALA A 130 -2.80 15.56 4.62
C ALA A 130 -3.93 15.95 5.57
N SER A 131 -3.57 16.32 6.79
CA SER A 131 -4.50 16.86 7.78
C SER A 131 -3.81 17.93 8.62
N ARG A 132 -4.54 18.54 9.54
CA ARG A 132 -4.00 19.46 10.53
C ARG A 132 -4.21 18.94 11.93
N ASP A 133 -3.30 19.19 12.86
CA ASP A 133 -3.55 18.86 14.26
C ASP A 133 -4.24 20.00 15.03
N VAL A 134 -4.26 19.88 16.36
CA VAL A 134 -4.85 20.88 17.26
C VAL A 134 -4.07 22.19 17.30
N SER A 135 -2.78 22.17 16.92
CA SER A 135 -1.89 23.32 16.82
C SER A 135 -1.88 23.94 15.43
N ASP A 136 -2.78 23.50 14.54
CA ASP A 136 -2.84 23.86 13.13
C ASP A 136 -1.60 23.42 12.31
N GLU A 137 -0.78 22.51 12.85
CA GLU A 137 0.38 21.99 12.15
C GLU A 137 -0.04 20.93 11.12
N ARG A 138 0.56 21.02 9.93
CA ARG A 138 0.28 20.09 8.84
C ARG A 138 0.88 18.72 9.17
N ARG A 139 0.04 17.69 9.18
CA ARG A 139 0.44 16.29 9.29
C ARG A 139 0.21 15.57 7.98
N LEU A 140 1.09 14.61 7.70
CA LEU A 140 1.00 13.75 6.53
C LEU A 140 1.07 12.29 6.98
N ALA A 141 0.11 11.49 6.55
CA ALA A 141 0.09 10.05 6.80
C ALA A 141 -0.07 9.30 5.47
N TYR A 142 0.56 8.14 5.38
CA TYR A 142 0.47 7.25 4.23
C TYR A 142 -0.41 6.06 4.56
N PHE A 143 -1.39 5.78 3.72
CA PHE A 143 -2.32 4.67 3.89
C PHE A 143 -1.95 3.57 2.90
N ALA A 144 -1.86 2.34 3.40
CA ALA A 144 -1.63 1.16 2.58
C ALA A 144 -2.93 0.36 2.46
N VAL A 145 -3.30 0.02 1.24
CA VAL A 145 -4.52 -0.73 0.92
C VAL A 145 -4.13 -1.96 0.10
N ARG A 146 -4.66 -3.13 0.49
CA ARG A 146 -4.48 -4.38 -0.26
C ARG A 146 -5.63 -4.57 -1.23
N THR A 147 -5.32 -5.07 -2.43
CA THR A 147 -6.29 -5.34 -3.48
C THR A 147 -6.25 -6.81 -3.88
N ASP A 148 -6.77 -7.68 -3.01
CA ASP A 148 -6.93 -9.10 -3.32
C ASP A 148 -8.06 -9.32 -4.34
N PRO A 149 -8.10 -10.44 -5.08
CA PRO A 149 -9.16 -10.72 -6.05
C PRO A 149 -10.58 -10.63 -5.50
N SER A 150 -10.76 -11.07 -4.25
CA SER A 150 -12.05 -11.12 -3.58
C SER A 150 -12.35 -9.90 -2.71
N ARG A 151 -11.34 -9.10 -2.36
CA ARG A 151 -11.53 -7.98 -1.42
C ARG A 151 -10.50 -6.88 -1.57
N VAL A 152 -10.92 -5.66 -1.25
CA VAL A 152 -10.04 -4.52 -1.01
C VAL A 152 -10.12 -4.19 0.48
N CYS A 153 -8.99 -3.94 1.12
CA CYS A 153 -8.96 -3.68 2.56
C CYS A 153 -7.81 -2.75 2.97
N LEU A 154 -7.97 -2.08 4.11
CA LEU A 154 -6.91 -1.29 4.74
C LEU A 154 -5.88 -2.21 5.44
N LEU A 155 -4.59 -1.92 5.25
CA LEU A 155 -3.49 -2.53 6.01
C LEU A 155 -3.03 -1.66 7.18
N GLY A 156 -3.17 -0.34 7.07
CA GLY A 156 -2.85 0.60 8.14
C GLY A 156 -2.56 2.01 7.62
N SER A 157 -2.14 2.87 8.56
CA SER A 157 -1.51 4.17 8.29
C SER A 157 -0.08 4.16 8.79
N PHE A 158 0.79 4.88 8.10
CA PHE A 158 2.23 4.89 8.30
C PHE A 158 2.75 6.31 8.19
N ASP A 159 3.86 6.60 8.87
CA ASP A 159 4.48 7.93 8.81
C ASP A 159 5.33 8.09 7.54
N GLY A 160 5.79 6.98 6.96
CA GLY A 160 6.59 6.95 5.74
C GLY A 160 5.92 6.19 4.58
N ARG A 161 6.10 6.73 3.36
CA ARG A 161 5.69 6.04 2.11
C ARG A 161 6.34 4.66 1.99
N SER A 162 7.63 4.55 2.30
CA SER A 162 8.38 3.29 2.21
C SER A 162 7.80 2.20 3.10
N GLU A 163 7.38 2.55 4.32
CA GLU A 163 6.74 1.61 5.27
C GLU A 163 5.37 1.14 4.76
N ALA A 164 4.57 2.06 4.21
CA ALA A 164 3.31 1.72 3.58
C ALA A 164 3.51 0.77 2.36
N GLU A 165 4.54 1.00 1.54
CA GLU A 165 4.90 0.12 0.42
C GLU A 165 5.31 -1.29 0.92
N ALA A 166 6.11 -1.35 1.98
CA ALA A 166 6.52 -2.59 2.60
C ALA A 166 5.31 -3.36 3.15
N ALA A 167 4.34 -2.67 3.76
CA ALA A 167 3.11 -3.27 4.26
C ALA A 167 2.30 -3.93 3.12
N VAL A 168 2.13 -3.26 1.98
CA VAL A 168 1.45 -3.85 0.80
C VAL A 168 2.15 -5.11 0.31
N SER A 169 3.49 -5.11 0.32
CA SER A 169 4.32 -6.22 -0.17
C SER A 169 4.44 -7.38 0.83
N SER A 170 4.10 -7.16 2.10
CA SER A 170 4.20 -8.15 3.18
C SER A 170 2.97 -9.07 3.28
N GLN A 171 3.01 -10.03 4.22
CA GLN A 171 1.84 -10.83 4.61
C GLN A 171 0.97 -10.19 5.71
N GLN A 172 1.15 -8.89 5.99
CA GLN A 172 0.35 -8.17 6.98
C GLN A 172 -1.15 -8.38 6.76
N ARG A 173 -1.88 -8.58 7.86
CA ARG A 173 -3.33 -8.78 7.82
C ARG A 173 -4.05 -7.44 7.60
N CYS A 174 -5.22 -7.51 6.99
CA CYS A 174 -6.11 -6.34 6.95
C CYS A 174 -6.49 -5.93 8.37
N VAL A 175 -6.55 -4.64 8.60
CA VAL A 175 -7.17 -4.09 9.81
C VAL A 175 -8.67 -4.31 9.68
N GLU A 176 -9.30 -4.80 10.74
CA GLU A 176 -10.76 -4.83 10.80
C GLU A 176 -11.26 -3.40 10.86
N GLU A 177 -11.90 -2.95 9.79
CA GLU A 177 -12.69 -1.74 9.80
C GLU A 177 -13.97 -2.10 10.56
N HIS A 178 -14.06 -1.71 11.84
CA HIS A 178 -15.28 -1.90 12.61
C HIS A 178 -16.41 -1.19 11.85
N GLY A 179 -17.27 -2.01 11.24
CA GLY A 179 -18.29 -1.58 10.31
C GLY A 179 -19.27 -0.65 10.99
N GLY A 180 -19.03 0.65 10.87
CA GLY A 180 -20.12 1.61 10.84
C GLY A 180 -20.88 1.32 9.55
N ALA A 181 -21.95 0.54 9.65
CA ALA A 181 -22.93 0.43 8.58
C ALA A 181 -23.34 1.86 8.14
N PRO A 182 -23.55 2.07 6.83
CA PRO A 182 -24.02 3.36 6.32
C PRO A 182 -25.38 3.75 6.91
#